data_AF-A0A7S4CFJ9-F1
#
_entry.id   AF-A0A7S4CFJ9-F1
#
_cell.length_a   1.000
_cell.length_b   1.000
_cell.length_c   1.000
_cell.angle_alpha   90.00
_cell.angle_beta   90.00
_cell.angle_gamma   90.00
#
_symmetry.space_group_name_H-M   'P 1'
#
loop_
_entity.id
_entity.type
_entity.pdbx_description
1 polymer ?
#
loop_
_entity_poly.entity_id
_entity_poly.type
_entity_poly.pdbx_seq_one_letter_code
_entity_poly.pdbx_strand_id
1 'polypeptide(L)'
;FFFLSADGALVIKSLPATEAMVLKDMLPAYAEHVCSNVDTMLVLFYGLYQLQLEFEQTFFVVMTNVLPEADSIDELYDLKGSTAGRTTPLEQRTSPMTALKDLDLDRSLVLQDNYLRHYFLEQLRADTIFLRSHNLIDYSLLVGIQKLGTPKGP
;
A
#
# COMPACT_ATOMS: atom_id res chain seq x y z
N PHE A 1 -14.56 -1.52 7.06
CA PHE A 1 -13.85 -0.80 8.13
C PHE A 1 -12.34 -0.92 7.98
N PHE A 2 -11.62 -0.02 8.63
CA PHE A 2 -10.15 0.03 8.70
C PHE A 2 -9.77 0.32 10.15
N PHE A 3 -8.85 -0.46 10.72
CA PHE A 3 -8.33 -0.26 12.08
C PHE A 3 -6.81 -0.39 12.08
N LEU A 4 -6.17 0.26 13.05
CA LEU A 4 -4.77 0.11 13.37
C LEU A 4 -4.62 -0.68 14.67
N SER A 5 -3.56 -1.47 14.80
CA SER A 5 -3.13 -2.01 16.09
C SER A 5 -2.74 -0.88 17.03
N ALA A 6 -2.72 -1.16 18.34
CA ALA A 6 -2.40 -0.17 19.37
C ALA A 6 -1.02 0.48 19.20
N ASP A 7 -0.06 -0.26 18.63
CA ASP A 7 1.30 0.19 18.30
C ASP A 7 1.43 0.75 16.87
N GLY A 8 0.35 0.76 16.08
CA GLY A 8 0.35 1.26 14.70
C GLY A 8 1.07 0.37 13.69
N ALA A 9 1.63 -0.78 14.07
CA ALA A 9 2.41 -1.64 13.20
C ALA A 9 1.56 -2.46 12.21
N LEU A 10 0.30 -2.73 12.56
CA LEU A 10 -0.61 -3.58 11.79
C LEU A 10 -1.88 -2.83 11.40
N VAL A 11 -2.42 -3.20 10.25
CA VAL A 11 -3.69 -2.75 9.72
C VAL A 11 -4.66 -3.93 9.69
N ILE A 12 -5.88 -3.70 10.17
CA ILE A 12 -7.03 -4.57 9.94
C ILE A 12 -7.94 -3.93 8.90
N LYS A 13 -8.11 -4.59 7.76
CA LYS A 13 -8.94 -4.07 6.66
C LYS A 13 -10.03 -5.08 6.30
N SER A 14 -11.29 -4.64 6.31
CA SER A 14 -12.40 -5.44 5.81
C SER A 14 -12.32 -5.61 4.30
N LEU A 15 -12.69 -6.78 3.80
CA LEU A 15 -12.74 -7.10 2.37
C LEU A 15 -14.14 -7.56 1.97
N PRO A 16 -14.59 -7.25 0.75
CA PRO A 16 -15.67 -7.98 0.11
C PRO A 16 -15.36 -9.48 0.04
N ALA A 17 -16.39 -10.33 0.11
CA ALA A 17 -16.22 -11.77 0.02
C ALA A 17 -15.50 -12.22 -1.26
N THR A 18 -15.75 -11.53 -2.38
CA THR A 18 -15.08 -11.80 -3.66
C THR A 18 -13.56 -11.55 -3.58
N GLU A 19 -13.14 -10.42 -3.02
CA GLU A 19 -11.71 -10.10 -2.83
C GLU A 19 -11.05 -11.08 -1.84
N ALA A 20 -11.76 -11.47 -0.78
CA ALA A 20 -11.27 -12.47 0.16
C ALA A 20 -11.03 -13.83 -0.51
N MET A 21 -11.91 -14.26 -1.42
CA MET A 21 -11.72 -15.51 -2.17
C MET A 21 -10.55 -15.41 -3.14
N VAL A 22 -10.42 -14.29 -3.88
CA VAL A 22 -9.26 -14.05 -4.76
C VAL A 22 -7.95 -14.13 -3.96
N LEU A 23 -7.87 -13.46 -2.80
CA LEU A 23 -6.70 -13.54 -1.94
C LEU A 23 -6.44 -14.98 -1.49
N LYS A 24 -7.47 -15.69 -1.02
CA LYS A 24 -7.37 -17.08 -0.58
C LYS A 24 -6.81 -17.99 -1.68
N ASP A 25 -7.27 -17.82 -2.91
CA ASP A 25 -6.86 -18.64 -4.06
C ASP A 25 -5.40 -18.37 -4.46
N MET A 26 -4.93 -17.12 -4.37
CA MET A 26 -3.54 -16.74 -4.67
C MET A 26 -2.55 -17.01 -3.52
N LEU A 27 -3.02 -17.32 -2.29
CA LEU A 27 -2.17 -17.45 -1.10
C LEU A 27 -0.94 -18.35 -1.28
N PRO A 28 -1.02 -19.55 -1.91
CA PRO A 28 0.15 -20.41 -2.08
C PRO A 28 1.24 -19.74 -2.93
N ALA A 29 0.86 -19.15 -4.07
CA ALA A 29 1.79 -18.46 -4.95
C ALA A 29 2.31 -17.16 -4.33
N TYR A 30 1.47 -16.44 -3.58
CA TYR A 30 1.86 -15.27 -2.81
C TYR A 30 2.92 -15.62 -1.75
N ALA A 31 2.72 -16.69 -0.99
CA ALA A 31 3.69 -17.13 0.01
C ALA A 31 5.04 -17.50 -0.62
N GLU A 32 5.03 -18.18 -1.77
CA GLU A 32 6.25 -18.48 -2.53
C GLU A 32 6.94 -17.20 -3.00
N HIS A 33 6.18 -16.25 -3.55
CA HIS A 33 6.71 -14.97 -4.03
C HIS A 33 7.36 -14.16 -2.90
N VAL A 34 6.69 -14.02 -1.75
CA VAL A 34 7.23 -13.28 -0.59
C VAL A 34 8.46 -13.99 -0.01
N CYS A 35 8.45 -15.32 0.09
CA CYS A 35 9.62 -16.07 0.59
C CYS A 35 10.82 -15.97 -0.36
N SER A 36 10.59 -15.88 -1.67
CA SER A 36 11.64 -15.85 -2.69
C SER A 36 12.14 -14.42 -2.99
N ASN A 37 11.35 -13.39 -2.68
CA ASN A 37 11.66 -11.98 -2.92
C ASN A 37 11.62 -11.22 -1.59
N VAL A 38 12.74 -11.23 -0.86
CA VAL A 38 12.85 -10.65 0.49
C VAL A 38 12.57 -9.15 0.54
N ASP A 39 12.77 -8.44 -0.56
CA ASP A 39 12.53 -7.00 -0.69
C ASP A 39 11.20 -6.66 -1.39
N THR A 40 10.28 -7.63 -1.48
CA THR A 40 8.97 -7.40 -2.08
C THR A 40 8.27 -6.19 -1.47
N MET A 41 7.70 -5.37 -2.36
CA MET A 41 6.91 -4.20 -1.99
C MET A 41 5.42 -4.53 -1.85
N LEU A 42 5.03 -5.79 -2.06
CA LEU A 42 3.67 -6.23 -1.78
C LEU A 42 3.40 -6.16 -0.27
N VAL A 43 2.19 -5.77 0.10
CA VAL A 43 1.80 -5.75 1.51
C VAL A 43 1.91 -7.15 2.10
N LEU A 44 2.50 -7.25 3.29
CA LEU A 44 2.64 -8.52 4.00
C LEU A 44 1.34 -8.85 4.74
N PHE A 45 0.65 -9.90 4.30
CA PHE A 45 -0.55 -10.42 4.97
C PHE A 45 -0.14 -11.39 6.09
N TYR A 46 -0.64 -11.13 7.30
CA TYR A 46 -0.46 -12.02 8.45
C TYR A 46 -1.63 -12.99 8.62
N GLY A 47 -2.80 -12.66 8.06
CA GLY A 47 -3.94 -13.56 8.07
C GLY A 47 -5.14 -13.00 7.32
N LEU A 48 -5.91 -13.90 6.74
CA LEU A 48 -7.26 -13.67 6.22
C LEU A 48 -8.24 -14.36 7.14
N TYR A 49 -9.22 -13.60 7.65
CA TYR A 49 -10.18 -14.06 8.63
C TYR A 49 -11.61 -13.85 8.14
N GLN A 50 -12.50 -14.69 8.64
CA GLN A 50 -13.94 -14.55 8.49
C GLN A 50 -14.55 -14.47 9.88
N LEU A 51 -15.31 -13.41 10.15
CA LEU A 51 -16.14 -13.26 11.33
C LEU A 51 -17.59 -13.50 10.95
N GLN A 52 -18.23 -14.45 11.64
CA GLN A 52 -19.65 -14.73 11.52
C GLN A 52 -20.37 -14.25 12.80
N LEU A 53 -21.28 -13.30 12.66
CA LEU A 53 -22.13 -12.80 13.75
C LEU A 53 -23.59 -12.97 13.35
N GLU A 54 -24.29 -13.93 13.95
CA GLU A 54 -25.70 -14.27 13.67
C GLU A 54 -26.04 -14.33 12.17
N PHE A 55 -26.43 -13.21 11.57
CA PHE A 55 -26.84 -13.08 10.15
C PHE A 55 -25.84 -12.33 9.26
N GLU A 56 -24.76 -11.80 9.83
CA GLU A 56 -23.74 -11.03 9.09
C GLU A 56 -22.41 -11.78 9.03
N GLN A 57 -21.82 -11.76 7.83
CA GLN A 57 -20.52 -12.34 7.55
C GLN A 57 -19.58 -11.23 7.09
N THR A 58 -18.46 -11.07 7.78
CA THR A 58 -17.43 -10.10 7.41
C THR A 58 -16.10 -10.79 7.20
N PHE A 59 -15.46 -10.52 6.07
CA PHE A 59 -14.08 -10.90 5.83
C PHE A 59 -13.15 -9.74 6.13
N PHE A 60 -11.98 -10.04 6.68
CA PHE A 60 -10.94 -9.04 6.89
C PHE A 60 -9.55 -9.65 6.85
N VAL A 61 -8.57 -8.82 6.52
CA VAL A 61 -7.15 -9.16 6.59
C VAL A 61 -6.48 -8.41 7.72
N VAL A 62 -5.49 -9.06 8.31
CA VAL A 62 -4.46 -8.41 9.12
C VAL A 62 -3.21 -8.31 8.26
N MET A 63 -2.66 -7.12 8.10
CA MET A 63 -1.53 -6.85 7.22
C MET A 63 -0.58 -5.82 7.83
N THR A 64 0.67 -5.77 7.33
CA THR A 64 1.66 -4.77 7.77
C THR A 64 1.15 -3.36 7.46
N ASN A 65 1.31 -2.43 8.39
CA ASN A 65 1.20 -1.02 8.08
C ASN A 65 2.43 -0.59 7.27
N VAL A 66 2.20 -0.19 6.01
CA VAL A 66 3.28 0.22 5.09
C VAL A 66 3.96 1.51 5.55
N LEU A 67 3.28 2.34 6.37
CA LEU A 67 3.78 3.62 6.86
C LEU A 67 3.49 3.76 8.36
N PRO A 68 4.23 3.03 9.22
CA PRO A 68 4.00 3.03 10.67
C PRO A 68 4.42 4.36 11.33
N GLU A 69 5.43 5.05 10.77
CA GLU A 69 5.89 6.35 11.24
C GLU A 69 5.22 7.52 10.51
N ALA A 70 3.89 7.48 10.44
CA ALA A 70 3.06 8.49 9.78
C ALA A 70 3.45 9.93 10.16
N ASP A 71 3.79 10.18 11.43
CA ASP A 71 4.18 11.50 11.95
C ASP A 71 5.48 12.07 11.33
N SER A 72 6.20 11.26 10.55
CA SER A 72 7.39 11.68 9.80
C SER A 72 7.19 12.01 8.34
N ILE A 73 6.01 11.75 7.83
CA ILE A 73 5.71 11.90 6.42
C ILE A 73 5.11 13.28 6.20
N ASP A 74 5.79 14.09 5.39
CA ASP A 74 5.34 15.42 5.00
C ASP A 74 4.38 15.38 3.82
N GLU A 75 4.52 14.37 2.96
CA GLU A 75 3.66 14.17 1.79
C GLU A 75 3.39 12.69 1.56
N LEU A 76 2.13 12.35 1.34
CA LEU A 76 1.68 10.99 1.04
C LEU A 76 1.04 10.94 -0.34
N TYR A 77 1.44 9.97 -1.16
CA TYR A 77 0.88 9.74 -2.49
C TYR A 77 0.39 8.30 -2.65
N ASP A 78 -0.83 8.13 -3.13
CA ASP A 78 -1.35 6.90 -3.73
C ASP A 78 -1.15 7.07 -5.25
N LEU A 79 -0.31 6.25 -5.89
CA LEU A 79 0.01 6.35 -7.32
C LEU A 79 -0.42 5.09 -8.07
N LYS A 80 -1.18 5.24 -9.16
CA LYS A 80 -1.69 4.12 -9.98
C LYS A 80 -1.15 4.10 -11.40
N GLY A 81 -0.56 5.20 -11.87
CA GLY A 81 -0.11 5.41 -13.25
C GLY A 81 -1.25 5.75 -14.22
N SER A 82 -2.48 5.97 -13.74
CA SER A 82 -3.64 6.37 -14.54
C SER A 82 -4.00 7.85 -14.28
N THR A 83 -4.93 8.41 -15.07
CA THR A 83 -5.31 9.83 -14.98
C THR A 83 -6.77 10.05 -14.55
N ALA A 84 -7.67 9.12 -14.89
CA ALA A 84 -9.09 9.25 -14.57
C ALA A 84 -9.35 9.19 -13.05
N GLY A 85 -9.92 10.25 -12.48
CA GLY A 85 -10.20 10.32 -11.04
C GLY A 85 -8.94 10.41 -10.15
N ARG A 86 -7.80 10.78 -10.74
CA ARG A 86 -6.49 10.83 -10.07
C ARG A 86 -6.06 12.23 -9.62
N THR A 87 -7.04 13.04 -9.22
CA THR A 87 -6.85 14.31 -8.51
C THR A 87 -7.53 14.23 -7.15
N THR A 88 -6.89 14.75 -6.11
CA THR A 88 -7.48 14.91 -4.78
C THR A 88 -8.10 16.30 -4.64
N PRO A 89 -9.40 16.41 -4.30
CA PRO A 89 -10.07 17.69 -4.07
C PRO A 89 -9.35 18.54 -3.03
N LEU A 90 -9.29 19.86 -3.23
CA LEU A 90 -8.56 20.76 -2.34
C LEU A 90 -9.11 20.73 -0.91
N GLU A 91 -10.42 20.54 -0.75
CA GLU A 91 -11.06 20.46 0.56
C GLU A 91 -10.63 19.22 1.37
N GLN A 92 -10.07 18.20 0.71
CA GLN A 92 -9.57 16.98 1.35
C GLN A 92 -8.08 17.07 1.71
N ARG A 93 -7.35 18.08 1.21
CA ARG A 93 -5.90 18.29 1.46
C ARG A 93 -5.66 19.00 2.78
N THR A 94 -6.27 18.50 3.85
CA THR A 94 -6.27 19.13 5.17
C THR A 94 -5.17 18.58 6.08
N SER A 95 -4.53 17.48 5.71
CA SER A 95 -3.51 16.80 6.50
C SER A 95 -2.37 16.29 5.61
N PRO A 96 -1.11 16.27 6.09
CA PRO A 96 -0.02 15.55 5.45
C PRO A 96 -0.33 14.06 5.22
N MET A 97 -1.25 13.48 6.01
CA MET A 97 -1.70 12.10 5.86
C MET A 97 -2.77 11.91 4.80
N THR A 98 -3.27 12.98 4.17
CA THR A 98 -4.13 12.84 3.01
C THR A 98 -3.31 12.31 1.84
N ALA A 99 -3.60 11.08 1.40
CA ALA A 99 -2.99 10.51 0.21
C ALA A 99 -3.40 11.31 -1.05
N LEU A 100 -2.46 12.07 -1.59
CA LEU A 100 -2.56 12.73 -2.88
C LEU A 100 -2.47 11.70 -4.01
N LYS A 101 -2.96 12.05 -5.20
CA LYS A 101 -3.03 11.13 -6.35
C LYS A 101 -2.08 11.55 -7.48
N ASP A 102 -2.06 10.79 -8.58
CA ASP A 102 -1.10 10.95 -9.68
C ASP A 102 -1.05 12.37 -10.26
N LEU A 103 -2.19 13.04 -10.44
CA LEU A 103 -2.24 14.39 -11.01
C LEU A 103 -1.92 15.49 -10.00
N ASP A 104 -1.79 15.14 -8.73
CA ASP A 104 -1.38 16.06 -7.66
C ASP A 104 0.15 16.06 -7.48
N LEU A 105 0.84 15.09 -8.07
CA LEU A 105 2.30 15.03 -8.11
C LEU A 105 2.81 15.91 -9.25
N ASP A 106 3.19 17.14 -8.90
CA ASP A 106 3.62 18.20 -9.82
C ASP A 106 5.11 18.15 -10.21
N ARG A 107 5.83 17.14 -9.73
CA ARG A 107 7.29 17.02 -9.86
C ARG A 107 7.72 15.56 -10.05
N SER A 108 8.90 15.38 -10.62
CA SER A 108 9.53 14.07 -10.71
C SER A 108 10.22 13.70 -9.41
N LEU A 109 9.98 12.48 -8.93
CA LEU A 109 10.75 11.89 -7.83
C LEU A 109 11.99 11.21 -8.43
N VAL A 110 13.18 11.60 -7.95
CA VAL A 110 14.45 11.12 -8.50
C VAL A 110 15.24 10.39 -7.42
N LEU A 111 15.46 9.09 -7.64
CA LEU A 111 16.45 8.31 -6.89
C LEU A 111 17.83 8.58 -7.51
N GLN A 112 18.67 9.35 -6.81
CA GLN A 112 19.98 9.76 -7.32
C GLN A 112 20.99 8.61 -7.43
N ASP A 113 20.90 7.65 -6.50
CA ASP A 113 21.73 6.46 -6.54
C ASP A 113 21.24 5.51 -7.64
N ASN A 114 22.08 5.31 -8.66
CA ASN A 114 21.76 4.45 -9.80
C ASN A 114 21.57 2.98 -9.42
N TYR A 115 22.31 2.49 -8.42
CA TYR A 115 22.20 1.12 -7.95
C TYR A 115 20.87 0.93 -7.23
N LEU A 116 20.53 1.82 -6.29
CA LEU A 116 19.24 1.78 -5.59
C LEU A 116 18.07 1.93 -6.56
N ARG A 117 18.17 2.84 -7.53
CA ARG A 117 17.16 3.01 -8.57
C ARG A 117 16.96 1.74 -9.39
N HIS A 118 18.04 1.09 -9.82
CA HIS A 118 17.95 -0.16 -10.56
C HIS A 118 17.30 -1.26 -9.72
N TYR A 119 17.75 -1.42 -8.47
CA TYR A 119 17.21 -2.41 -7.53
C TYR A 119 15.71 -2.22 -7.29
N PHE A 120 15.29 -0.99 -7.00
CA PHE A 120 13.90 -0.62 -6.82
C PHE A 120 13.03 -0.96 -8.04
N LEU A 121 13.52 -0.63 -9.24
CA LEU A 121 12.77 -0.89 -10.48
C LEU A 121 12.67 -2.38 -10.81
N GLU A 122 13.72 -3.17 -10.56
CA GLU A 122 13.69 -4.62 -10.75
C GLU A 122 12.72 -5.29 -9.76
N GLN A 123 12.73 -4.87 -8.50
CA GLN A 123 11.78 -5.37 -7.51
C GLN A 123 10.33 -5.02 -7.86
N LEU A 124 10.07 -3.76 -8.23
CA LEU A 124 8.75 -3.31 -8.66
C LEU A 124 8.28 -4.09 -9.92
N ARG A 125 9.20 -4.41 -10.83
CA ARG A 125 8.93 -5.25 -12.00
C ARG A 125 8.56 -6.68 -11.60
N ALA A 126 9.29 -7.29 -10.68
CA ALA A 126 9.00 -8.64 -10.18
C ALA A 126 7.60 -8.70 -9.53
N ASP A 127 7.29 -7.73 -8.66
CA ASP A 127 5.99 -7.66 -7.98
C ASP A 127 4.84 -7.43 -8.97
N THR A 128 5.01 -6.55 -9.96
CA THR A 128 3.98 -6.31 -10.98
C THR A 128 3.78 -7.50 -11.92
N ILE A 129 4.83 -8.27 -12.22
CA ILE A 129 4.70 -9.54 -12.97
C ILE A 129 3.86 -10.54 -12.15
N PHE A 130 4.13 -10.67 -10.85
CA PHE A 130 3.35 -11.53 -9.97
C PHE A 130 1.87 -11.12 -9.93
N LEU A 131 1.58 -9.84 -9.71
CA LEU A 131 0.21 -9.31 -9.68
C LEU A 131 -0.52 -9.57 -11.01
N ARG A 132 0.16 -9.30 -12.13
CA ARG A 132 -0.37 -9.55 -13.47
C ARG A 132 -0.68 -11.03 -13.70
N SER A 133 0.17 -11.95 -13.25
CA SER A 133 -0.05 -13.40 -13.44
C SER A 133 -1.30 -13.92 -12.73
N HIS A 134 -1.77 -13.20 -11.70
CA HIS A 134 -3.00 -13.49 -10.96
C HIS A 134 -4.18 -12.59 -11.37
N ASN A 135 -4.05 -11.84 -12.48
CA ASN A 135 -5.06 -10.90 -12.97
C ASN A 135 -5.47 -9.83 -11.94
N LEU A 136 -4.55 -9.47 -11.04
CA LEU A 136 -4.77 -8.41 -10.07
C LEU A 136 -4.49 -7.07 -10.75
N ILE A 137 -5.39 -6.12 -10.54
CA ILE A 137 -5.32 -4.75 -11.06
C ILE A 137 -5.72 -3.78 -9.96
N ASP A 138 -5.79 -2.49 -10.30
CA ASP A 138 -6.23 -1.42 -9.39
C ASP A 138 -5.44 -1.29 -8.08
N TYR A 139 -4.24 -1.87 -8.02
CA TYR A 139 -3.27 -1.62 -6.98
C TYR A 139 -2.60 -0.25 -7.16
N SER A 140 -2.16 0.32 -6.03
CA SER A 140 -1.42 1.57 -5.99
C SER A 140 -0.06 1.34 -5.38
N LEU A 141 0.94 2.09 -5.83
CA LEU A 141 2.17 2.30 -5.08
C LEU A 141 1.92 3.43 -4.08
N LEU A 142 2.00 3.12 -2.78
CA LEU A 142 1.92 4.12 -1.72
C LEU A 142 3.31 4.70 -1.47
N VAL A 143 3.45 6.02 -1.55
CA VAL A 143 4.73 6.72 -1.42
C VAL A 143 4.63 7.78 -0.32
N GLY A 144 5.36 7.56 0.77
CA GLY A 144 5.59 8.58 1.80
C GLY A 144 6.89 9.32 1.54
N ILE A 145 6.87 10.65 1.62
CA ILE A 145 8.04 11.51 1.47
C ILE A 145 8.27 12.27 2.77
N GLN A 146 9.48 12.13 3.31
CA GLN A 146 10.00 12.94 4.40
C GLN A 146 11.04 13.93 3.88
N LYS A 147 10.89 15.21 4.21
CA LYS A 147 11.83 16.27 3.89
C LYS A 147 12.87 16.39 5.00
N LEU A 148 14.14 16.22 4.65
CA LEU A 148 15.24 16.39 5.60
C LEU A 148 15.51 17.88 5.83
N GLY A 149 15.60 18.30 7.09
CA GLY A 149 15.99 19.66 7.48
C GLY A 149 14.85 20.64 7.80
N THR A 150 13.59 20.23 7.68
CA THR A 150 12.45 20.97 8.25
C THR A 150 12.33 20.64 9.74
N PRO A 151 12.52 21.61 10.67
CA PRO A 151 12.28 21.35 12.08
C PRO A 151 10.80 21.03 12.26
N LYS A 152 10.50 19.83 12.75
CA LYS A 152 9.15 19.51 13.19
C LYS A 152 8.88 20.34 14.44
N GLY A 153 7.76 21.07 14.45
CA GLY A 153 7.30 21.82 15.61
C GLY A 153 7.14 20.91 16.84
N PRO A 154 7.04 21.51 18.04
CA PRO A 154 6.94 20.77 19.30
C PRO A 154 5.75 19.81 19.35
#